data_AF-A0A1Q3RR72-F1
#
_entry.id   AF-A0A1Q3RR72-F1
#
_cell.length_a   1.000
_cell.length_b   1.000
_cell.length_c   1.000
_cell.angle_alpha   90.00
_cell.angle_beta   90.00
_cell.angle_gamma   90.00
#
_symmetry.space_group_name_H-M   'P 1'
#
loop_
_entity.id
_entity.type
_entity.pdbx_description
1 polymer ?
#
loop_
_entity_poly.entity_id
_entity_poly.type
_entity_poly.pdbx_seq_one_letter_code
_entity_poly.pdbx_strand_id
1 'polypeptide(L)'
;MKLKSMILTSVLLAMGFVLHAVVPGVFGMKFDLMLTFMFIAIMILPTFKNALLTGLLSGILTAMTTTFPGGQLPNLIDKFITAILILAMVQLLKNYKNEYVKSAFIGLVGTFVSGLIFLSSASLIVGLPAPLGILVTSIVVPTAITNAVITIFVFKAAKIAMGSTKAVIN
;
A
#
# COMPACT_ATOMS: atom_id res chain seq x y z
N MET A 1 -5.44 12.17 16.23
CA MET A 1 -4.70 12.68 15.05
C MET A 1 -5.22 14.08 14.76
N LYS A 2 -4.42 14.96 14.15
CA LYS A 2 -4.88 16.32 13.76
C LYS A 2 -5.70 16.23 12.47
N LEU A 3 -6.68 17.13 12.29
CA LEU A 3 -7.58 17.15 11.12
C LEU A 3 -6.80 17.20 9.79
N LYS A 4 -5.82 18.10 9.67
CA LYS A 4 -4.97 18.22 8.47
C LYS A 4 -4.29 16.91 8.08
N SER A 5 -3.82 16.14 9.07
CA SER A 5 -3.19 14.85 8.81
C SER A 5 -4.18 13.78 8.37
N MET A 6 -5.40 13.78 8.94
CA MET A 6 -6.46 12.88 8.49
C MET A 6 -6.84 13.17 7.04
N ILE A 7 -7.01 14.45 6.69
CA ILE A 7 -7.30 14.86 5.31
C ILE A 7 -6.20 14.38 4.36
N LEU A 8 -4.92 14.58 4.71
CA LEU A 8 -3.81 14.11 3.87
C LEU A 8 -3.85 12.60 3.64
N THR A 9 -4.03 11.82 4.73
CA THR A 9 -4.17 10.37 4.63
C THR A 9 -5.36 9.99 3.75
N SER A 10 -6.53 10.60 3.95
CA SER A 10 -7.74 10.31 3.17
C SER A 10 -7.56 10.60 1.68
N VAL A 11 -6.90 11.71 1.32
CA VAL A 11 -6.63 12.05 -0.09
C VAL A 11 -5.72 11.01 -0.73
N LEU A 12 -4.66 10.58 -0.05
CA LEU A 12 -3.77 9.52 -0.55
C LEU A 12 -4.53 8.21 -0.76
N LEU A 13 -5.33 7.79 0.22
CA LEU A 13 -6.13 6.57 0.11
C LEU A 13 -7.19 6.66 -1.00
N ALA A 14 -7.79 7.83 -1.21
CA ALA A 14 -8.73 8.05 -2.32
C ALA A 14 -8.05 7.90 -3.68
N MET A 15 -6.83 8.44 -3.85
CA MET A 15 -6.04 8.23 -5.08
C MET A 15 -5.74 6.75 -5.33
N GLY A 16 -5.31 6.04 -4.28
CA GLY A 16 -5.04 4.60 -4.38
C GLY A 16 -6.30 3.78 -4.67
N PHE A 17 -7.45 4.17 -4.11
CA PHE A 17 -8.75 3.56 -4.40
C PHE A 17 -9.14 3.70 -5.87
N VAL A 18 -9.04 4.91 -6.43
CA VAL A 18 -9.34 5.16 -7.85
C VAL A 18 -8.45 4.30 -8.74
N LEU A 19 -7.15 4.24 -8.46
CA LEU A 19 -6.22 3.42 -9.23
C LEU A 19 -6.53 1.93 -9.10
N HIS A 20 -6.80 1.42 -7.90
CA HIS A 20 -7.16 0.01 -7.71
C HIS A 20 -8.50 -0.35 -8.38
N ALA A 21 -9.45 0.58 -8.43
CA ALA A 21 -10.73 0.38 -9.11
C ALA A 21 -10.55 0.17 -10.62
N VAL A 22 -9.66 0.93 -11.27
CA VAL A 22 -9.47 0.89 -12.73
C VAL A 22 -8.47 -0.18 -13.21
N VAL A 23 -7.55 -0.64 -12.35
CA VAL A 23 -6.56 -1.66 -12.75
C VAL A 23 -7.27 -2.99 -13.04
N PRO A 24 -7.06 -3.60 -14.22
CA PRO A 24 -7.63 -4.90 -14.55
C PRO A 24 -6.93 -6.02 -13.76
N GLY A 25 -7.69 -7.08 -13.45
CA GLY A 25 -7.17 -8.27 -12.77
C GLY A 25 -6.71 -9.34 -13.76
N VAL A 26 -5.59 -10.00 -13.45
CA VAL A 26 -5.10 -11.21 -14.12
C VAL A 26 -5.36 -12.39 -13.18
N PHE A 27 -5.99 -13.47 -13.66
CA PHE A 27 -6.49 -14.57 -12.80
C PHE A 27 -7.42 -14.08 -11.66
N GLY A 28 -8.14 -12.97 -11.87
CA GLY A 28 -8.95 -12.32 -10.86
C GLY A 28 -8.17 -11.44 -9.87
N MET A 29 -6.84 -11.56 -9.79
CA MET A 29 -6.00 -10.74 -8.91
C MET A 29 -5.45 -9.51 -9.63
N LYS A 30 -5.54 -8.34 -9.00
CA LYS A 30 -5.09 -7.06 -9.55
C LYS A 30 -3.64 -6.76 -9.18
N PHE A 31 -2.98 -5.93 -9.99
CA PHE A 31 -1.75 -5.25 -9.58
C PHE A 31 -2.11 -4.17 -8.55
N ASP A 32 -1.83 -4.44 -7.28
CA ASP A 32 -2.32 -3.59 -6.20
C ASP A 32 -1.50 -2.30 -6.01
N LEU A 33 -1.93 -1.24 -6.70
CA LEU A 33 -1.34 0.09 -6.59
C LEU A 33 -1.79 0.87 -5.33
N MET A 34 -2.84 0.41 -4.62
CA MET A 34 -3.30 1.05 -3.37
C MET A 34 -2.20 1.05 -2.31
N LEU A 35 -1.38 0.00 -2.29
CA LEU A 35 -0.25 -0.15 -1.37
C LEU A 35 0.72 1.03 -1.45
N THR A 36 1.01 1.55 -2.64
CA THR A 36 1.89 2.71 -2.79
C THR A 36 1.39 3.90 -1.95
N PHE A 37 0.10 4.20 -2.01
CA PHE A 37 -0.49 5.32 -1.29
C PHE A 37 -0.62 5.04 0.21
N MET A 38 -0.94 3.80 0.58
CA MET A 38 -0.94 3.36 1.97
C MET A 38 0.44 3.54 2.60
N PHE A 39 1.50 3.09 1.93
CA PHE A 39 2.87 3.18 2.43
C PHE A 39 3.29 4.64 2.59
N ILE A 40 2.98 5.49 1.61
CA ILE A 40 3.31 6.92 1.67
C ILE A 40 2.55 7.61 2.80
N ALA A 41 1.28 7.29 3.02
CA ALA A 41 0.52 7.82 4.15
C ALA A 41 1.19 7.46 5.50
N ILE A 42 1.66 6.22 5.64
CA ILE A 42 2.39 5.76 6.83
C ILE A 42 3.77 6.42 6.93
N MET A 43 4.49 6.58 5.82
CA MET A 43 5.81 7.21 5.79
C MET A 43 5.75 8.69 6.18
N ILE A 44 4.72 9.42 5.73
CA ILE A 44 4.52 10.84 6.04
C ILE A 44 4.07 11.02 7.49
N LEU A 45 3.18 10.15 7.97
CA LEU A 45 2.71 10.16 9.36
C LEU A 45 2.94 8.80 10.02
N PRO A 46 4.17 8.52 10.51
CA PRO A 46 4.55 7.23 11.06
C PRO A 46 4.08 7.08 12.52
N THR A 47 2.76 7.08 12.70
CA THR A 47 2.11 6.88 14.00
C THR A 47 1.26 5.64 13.98
N PHE A 48 1.19 4.92 15.10
CA PHE A 48 0.37 3.71 15.22
C PHE A 48 -1.10 3.94 14.85
N LYS A 49 -1.67 5.07 15.31
CA LYS A 49 -3.05 5.46 14.97
C LYS A 49 -3.27 5.63 13.46
N ASN A 50 -2.31 6.24 12.77
CA ASN A 50 -2.40 6.41 11.31
C ASN A 50 -2.23 5.08 10.59
N ALA A 51 -1.29 4.23 11.01
CA ALA A 51 -1.10 2.90 10.42
C ALA A 51 -2.37 2.04 10.52
N LEU A 52 -2.98 1.99 11.71
CA LEU A 52 -4.24 1.27 11.92
C LEU A 52 -5.37 1.81 11.03
N LEU A 53 -5.52 3.13 10.97
CA LEU A 53 -6.51 3.79 10.12
C LEU A 53 -6.27 3.48 8.64
N THR A 54 -5.03 3.61 8.17
CA THR A 54 -4.68 3.35 6.77
C THR A 54 -4.87 1.90 6.40
N GLY A 55 -4.49 0.95 7.27
CA GLY A 55 -4.65 -0.48 7.02
C GLY A 55 -6.12 -0.88 6.95
N LEU A 56 -6.93 -0.39 7.90
CA LEU A 56 -8.36 -0.67 7.91
C LEU A 56 -9.07 -0.08 6.69
N LEU A 57 -8.85 1.20 6.40
CA LEU A 57 -9.51 1.88 5.29
C LEU A 57 -9.05 1.31 3.94
N SER A 58 -7.75 1.08 3.75
CA SER A 58 -7.26 0.46 2.52
C SER A 58 -7.77 -0.97 2.34
N GLY A 59 -7.87 -1.75 3.43
CA GLY A 59 -8.47 -3.09 3.41
C GLY A 59 -9.92 -3.07 2.96
N ILE A 60 -10.73 -2.15 3.50
CA ILE A 60 -12.13 -1.98 3.08
C ILE A 60 -12.21 -1.55 1.61
N LEU A 61 -11.44 -0.54 1.21
CA LEU A 61 -11.47 0.03 -0.14
C LEU A 61 -11.04 -0.99 -1.21
N THR A 62 -10.00 -1.79 -0.91
CA THR A 62 -9.54 -2.87 -1.80
C THR A 62 -10.51 -4.05 -1.81
N ALA A 63 -11.11 -4.41 -0.66
CA ALA A 63 -12.17 -5.41 -0.61
C ALA A 63 -13.41 -5.03 -1.44
N MET A 64 -13.77 -3.76 -1.48
CA MET A 64 -14.90 -3.26 -2.30
C MET A 64 -14.63 -3.34 -3.80
N THR A 65 -13.37 -3.27 -4.22
CA THR A 65 -12.98 -3.15 -5.64
C THR A 65 -12.17 -4.34 -6.14
N THR A 66 -12.02 -5.38 -5.31
CA THR A 66 -11.34 -6.62 -5.70
C THR A 66 -12.14 -7.38 -6.73
N THR A 67 -11.44 -7.96 -7.70
CA THR A 67 -11.99 -8.90 -8.68
C THR A 67 -11.65 -10.35 -8.33
N PHE A 68 -10.90 -10.56 -7.25
CA PHE A 68 -10.50 -11.90 -6.83
C PHE A 68 -11.69 -12.58 -6.15
N PRO A 69 -12.11 -13.78 -6.58
CA PRO A 69 -13.23 -14.48 -5.97
C PRO A 69 -13.02 -14.67 -4.46
N GLY A 70 -13.95 -14.14 -3.65
CA GLY A 70 -13.85 -14.19 -2.18
C GLY A 70 -12.70 -13.37 -1.58
N GLY A 71 -12.08 -12.47 -2.36
CA GLY A 71 -10.91 -11.69 -1.95
C GLY A 71 -11.18 -10.61 -0.90
N GLN A 72 -12.42 -10.43 -0.43
CA GLN A 72 -12.76 -9.38 0.53
C GLN A 72 -12.06 -9.58 1.89
N LEU A 73 -12.13 -10.79 2.45
CA LEU A 73 -11.48 -11.12 3.72
C LEU A 73 -9.94 -11.12 3.60
N PRO A 74 -9.33 -11.76 2.58
CA PRO A 74 -7.90 -11.67 2.35
C PRO A 74 -7.37 -10.24 2.24
N ASN A 75 -8.08 -9.34 1.54
CA ASN A 75 -7.68 -7.92 1.45
C ASN A 75 -7.67 -7.24 2.82
N LEU A 76 -8.72 -7.45 3.63
CA LEU A 76 -8.79 -6.84 4.97
C LEU A 76 -7.67 -7.33 5.89
N ILE A 77 -7.40 -8.64 5.89
CA ILE A 77 -6.31 -9.27 6.67
C ILE A 77 -4.96 -8.73 6.22
N ASP A 78 -4.70 -8.77 4.91
CA ASP A 78 -3.47 -8.29 4.32
C ASP A 78 -3.21 -6.82 4.69
N LYS A 79 -4.15 -5.91 4.41
CA LYS A 79 -3.88 -4.49 4.62
C LYS A 79 -3.72 -4.13 6.09
N PHE A 80 -4.42 -4.81 6.98
CA PHE A 80 -4.24 -4.62 8.42
C PHE A 80 -2.84 -5.04 8.87
N ILE A 81 -2.38 -6.25 8.51
CA ILE A 81 -1.06 -6.77 8.89
C ILE A 81 0.04 -5.95 8.22
N THR A 82 -0.08 -5.72 6.91
CA THR A 82 0.88 -4.97 6.11
C THR A 82 1.07 -3.55 6.66
N ALA A 83 0.01 -2.84 7.07
CA ALA A 83 0.16 -1.50 7.63
C ALA A 83 1.03 -1.47 8.91
N ILE A 84 0.89 -2.48 9.78
CA ILE A 84 1.71 -2.61 10.99
C ILE A 84 3.17 -2.92 10.61
N LEU A 85 3.39 -3.84 9.68
CA LEU A 85 4.73 -4.19 9.20
C LEU A 85 5.44 -3.00 8.56
N ILE A 86 4.72 -2.20 7.77
CA ILE A 86 5.28 -1.00 7.13
C ILE A 86 5.62 0.06 8.16
N LEU A 87 4.79 0.26 9.19
CA LEU A 87 5.14 1.16 10.28
C LEU A 87 6.43 0.72 10.97
N ALA A 88 6.58 -0.57 11.27
CA ALA A 88 7.80 -1.12 11.84
C ALA A 88 9.00 -0.89 10.91
N MET A 89 8.85 -1.13 9.61
CA MET A 89 9.93 -0.93 8.64
C MET A 89 10.32 0.55 8.50
N VAL A 90 9.36 1.47 8.54
CA VAL A 90 9.62 2.92 8.54
C VAL A 90 10.42 3.34 9.78
N GLN A 91 10.13 2.76 10.94
CA GLN A 91 10.84 3.01 12.20
C GLN A 91 12.24 2.42 12.21
N LEU A 92 12.43 1.21 11.68
CA LEU A 92 13.75 0.58 11.53
C LEU A 92 14.66 1.41 10.61
N LEU A 93 14.09 1.94 9.53
CA LEU A 93 14.80 2.76 8.54
C LEU A 93 14.81 4.26 8.90
N LYS A 94 14.54 4.65 10.15
CA LYS A 94 14.44 6.07 10.53
C LYS A 94 15.75 6.86 10.34
N ASN A 95 16.89 6.18 10.48
CA ASN A 95 18.22 6.80 10.38
C ASN A 95 18.80 6.77 8.95
N TYR A 96 18.09 6.15 8.00
CA TYR A 96 18.56 6.05 6.62
C TYR A 96 18.35 7.39 5.88
N LYS A 97 19.44 8.00 5.41
CA LYS A 97 19.44 9.38 4.92
C LYS A 97 18.78 9.56 3.55
N ASN A 98 18.88 8.57 2.66
CA ASN A 98 18.31 8.68 1.31
C ASN A 98 16.85 8.24 1.32
N GLU A 99 15.94 9.21 1.41
CA GLU A 99 14.51 8.96 1.52
C GLU A 99 13.89 8.34 0.26
N TYR A 100 14.46 8.57 -0.92
CA TYR A 100 13.99 7.97 -2.17
C TYR A 100 14.35 6.49 -2.27
N VAL A 101 15.56 6.12 -1.86
CA VAL A 101 15.95 4.70 -1.78
C VAL A 101 15.15 4.01 -0.67
N LYS A 102 14.92 4.68 0.46
CA LYS A 102 14.04 4.18 1.51
C LYS A 102 12.61 3.96 0.99
N SER A 103 12.05 4.89 0.24
CA SER A 103 10.69 4.76 -0.31
C SER A 103 10.59 3.64 -1.34
N ALA A 104 11.60 3.49 -2.21
CA ALA A 104 11.70 2.39 -3.16
C ALA A 104 11.75 1.03 -2.47
N PHE A 105 12.60 0.90 -1.45
CA PHE A 105 12.74 -0.31 -0.65
C PHE A 105 11.44 -0.67 0.08
N ILE A 106 10.75 0.35 0.63
CA ILE A 106 9.43 0.17 1.24
C ILE A 106 8.39 -0.29 0.22
N GLY A 107 8.34 0.33 -0.95
CA GLY A 107 7.46 -0.09 -2.04
C GLY A 107 7.68 -1.54 -2.46
N LEU A 108 8.94 -1.93 -2.66
CA LEU A 108 9.32 -3.27 -3.11
C LEU A 108 9.00 -4.34 -2.05
N VAL A 109 9.66 -4.25 -0.89
CA VAL A 109 9.55 -5.28 0.16
C VAL A 109 8.15 -5.30 0.75
N GLY A 110 7.57 -4.12 0.97
CA GLY A 110 6.22 -3.99 1.49
C GLY A 110 5.18 -4.66 0.60
N THR A 111 5.28 -4.46 -0.71
CA THR A 111 4.34 -5.05 -1.67
C THR A 111 4.54 -6.55 -1.81
N PHE A 112 5.80 -7.01 -1.83
CA PHE A 112 6.08 -8.43 -1.89
C PHE A 112 5.52 -9.18 -0.67
N VAL A 113 5.77 -8.65 0.54
CA VAL A 113 5.24 -9.23 1.79
C VAL A 113 3.72 -9.17 1.82
N SER A 114 3.12 -8.05 1.42
CA SER A 114 1.66 -7.90 1.32
C SER A 114 1.03 -8.94 0.38
N GLY A 115 1.62 -9.14 -0.81
CA GLY A 115 1.16 -10.14 -1.76
C GLY A 115 1.22 -11.56 -1.21
N LEU A 116 2.26 -11.90 -0.43
CA LEU A 116 2.35 -13.19 0.26
C LEU A 116 1.29 -13.34 1.36
N ILE A 117 1.02 -12.30 2.14
CA ILE A 117 -0.04 -12.33 3.18
C ILE A 117 -1.42 -12.51 2.52
N PHE A 118 -1.68 -11.77 1.44
CA PHE A 118 -2.92 -11.91 0.67
C PHE A 118 -3.08 -13.34 0.13
N LEU A 119 -2.06 -13.88 -0.55
CA LEU A 119 -2.14 -15.21 -1.14
C LEU A 119 -2.25 -16.31 -0.08
N SER A 120 -1.53 -16.18 1.03
CA SER A 120 -1.61 -17.14 2.14
C SER A 120 -3.01 -17.14 2.76
N SER A 121 -3.57 -15.97 3.05
CA SER A 121 -4.93 -15.86 3.59
C SER A 121 -6.00 -16.33 2.58
N ALA A 122 -5.87 -15.97 1.30
CA ALA A 122 -6.77 -16.44 0.25
C ALA A 122 -6.74 -17.97 0.13
N SER A 123 -5.56 -18.59 0.15
CA SER A 123 -5.41 -20.04 0.04
C SER A 123 -6.12 -20.81 1.16
N LEU A 124 -6.16 -20.25 2.38
CA LEU A 124 -6.77 -20.88 3.54
C LEU A 124 -8.28 -20.67 3.62
N ILE A 125 -8.78 -19.54 3.11
CA ILE A 125 -10.18 -19.12 3.30
C ILE A 125 -11.04 -19.49 2.08
N VAL A 126 -10.55 -19.21 0.87
CA VAL A 126 -11.36 -19.29 -0.37
C VAL A 126 -10.73 -20.15 -1.47
N GLY A 127 -9.46 -20.51 -1.33
CA GLY A 127 -8.69 -21.22 -2.34
C GLY A 127 -8.05 -20.29 -3.38
N LEU A 128 -7.19 -20.85 -4.24
CA LEU A 128 -6.47 -20.11 -5.26
C LEU A 128 -6.94 -20.50 -6.67
N PRO A 129 -7.13 -19.53 -7.59
CA PRO A 129 -7.52 -19.80 -8.98
C PRO A 129 -6.38 -20.36 -9.84
N ALA A 130 -5.14 -20.27 -9.33
CA ALA A 130 -3.95 -20.79 -9.97
C ALA A 130 -2.92 -21.23 -8.90
N PRO A 131 -1.94 -22.07 -9.24
CA PRO A 131 -0.85 -22.43 -8.34
C PRO A 131 -0.15 -21.20 -7.74
N LEU A 132 0.18 -21.28 -6.44
CA LEU A 132 0.80 -20.19 -5.68
C LEU A 132 2.02 -19.60 -6.39
N GLY A 133 2.93 -20.46 -6.89
CA GLY A 133 4.13 -20.02 -7.59
C GLY A 133 3.84 -19.19 -8.84
N ILE A 134 2.77 -19.49 -9.57
CA ILE A 134 2.35 -18.72 -10.74
C ILE A 134 1.84 -17.35 -10.31
N LEU A 135 0.98 -17.28 -9.29
CA LEU A 135 0.45 -15.99 -8.79
C LEU A 135 1.56 -15.10 -8.22
N VAL A 136 2.54 -15.67 -7.53
CA VAL A 136 3.70 -14.93 -7.00
C VAL A 136 4.55 -14.35 -8.14
N THR A 137 4.91 -15.19 -9.12
CA THR A 137 5.82 -14.78 -10.20
C THR A 137 5.17 -13.86 -11.23
N SER A 138 3.88 -14.08 -11.54
CA SER A 138 3.16 -13.30 -12.56
C SER A 138 2.50 -12.04 -12.02
N ILE A 139 2.21 -11.95 -10.71
CA ILE A 139 1.49 -10.81 -10.13
C ILE A 139 2.28 -10.16 -9.01
N VAL A 140 2.65 -10.89 -7.95
CA VAL A 140 3.30 -10.28 -6.78
C VAL A 140 4.63 -9.64 -7.12
N VAL A 141 5.51 -10.35 -7.84
CA VAL A 141 6.83 -9.83 -8.22
C VAL A 141 6.72 -8.60 -9.15
N PRO A 142 5.95 -8.63 -10.26
CA PRO A 142 5.78 -7.45 -11.09
C PRO A 142 5.10 -6.28 -10.36
N THR A 143 4.12 -6.55 -9.50
CA THR A 143 3.48 -5.52 -8.66
C THR A 143 4.51 -4.88 -7.73
N ALA A 144 5.36 -5.68 -7.08
CA ALA A 144 6.38 -5.17 -6.17
C ALA A 144 7.39 -4.26 -6.87
N ILE A 145 7.87 -4.67 -8.06
CA ILE A 145 8.77 -3.85 -8.88
C ILE A 145 8.08 -2.54 -9.28
N THR A 146 6.84 -2.63 -9.76
CA THR A 146 6.05 -1.47 -10.19
C THR A 146 5.82 -0.51 -9.03
N ASN A 147 5.39 -1.00 -7.86
CA ASN A 147 5.18 -0.20 -6.67
C ASN A 147 6.46 0.40 -6.13
N ALA A 148 7.62 -0.27 -6.25
CA ALA A 148 8.90 0.32 -5.87
C ALA A 148 9.17 1.62 -6.66
N VAL A 149 8.92 1.59 -7.97
CA VAL A 149 9.10 2.76 -8.84
C VAL A 149 8.06 3.84 -8.56
N ILE A 150 6.77 3.48 -8.52
CA ILE A 150 5.68 4.46 -8.30
C ILE A 150 5.81 5.11 -6.92
N THR A 151 6.22 4.37 -5.90
CA THR A 151 6.38 4.90 -4.54
C THR A 151 7.42 6.02 -4.50
N ILE A 152 8.50 5.96 -5.30
CA ILE A 152 9.47 7.06 -5.42
C ILE A 152 8.80 8.33 -5.94
N PHE A 153 8.07 8.21 -7.06
CA PHE A 153 7.43 9.35 -7.72
C PHE A 153 6.35 9.99 -6.86
N VAL A 154 5.47 9.17 -6.28
CA VAL A 154 4.38 9.68 -5.42
C VAL A 154 4.96 10.26 -4.13
N PHE A 155 6.02 9.68 -3.55
CA PHE A 155 6.68 10.24 -2.37
C PHE A 155 7.30 11.62 -2.67
N LYS A 156 7.97 11.76 -3.83
CA LYS A 156 8.49 13.05 -4.30
C LYS A 156 7.37 14.08 -4.47
N ALA A 157 6.28 13.71 -5.15
CA ALA A 157 5.14 14.59 -5.36
C ALA A 157 4.49 15.04 -4.04
N ALA A 158 4.29 14.10 -3.10
CA ALA A 158 3.75 14.40 -1.78
C ALA A 158 4.65 15.36 -0.99
N LYS A 159 5.98 15.17 -1.04
CA LYS A 159 6.92 16.10 -0.41
C LYS A 159 6.86 17.51 -1.00
N ILE A 160 6.80 17.63 -2.33
CA ILE A 160 6.68 18.93 -3.00
C ILE A 160 5.40 19.63 -2.54
N ALA A 161 4.25 18.94 -2.59
CA ALA A 161 2.96 19.50 -2.18
C ALA A 161 2.94 19.97 -0.71
N MET A 162 3.57 19.21 0.19
CA MET A 162 3.69 19.62 1.60
C MET A 162 4.68 20.79 1.79
N GLY A 163 5.75 20.84 1.00
CA GLY A 163 6.76 21.90 1.03
C GLY A 163 6.24 23.23 0.51
N SER A 164 5.51 23.23 -0.61
CA SER A 164 4.85 24.42 -1.17
C SER A 164 3.78 24.99 -0.24
N THR A 165 3.15 24.15 0.61
CA THR A 165 2.24 24.63 1.65
C THR A 165 2.93 25.49 2.72
N LYS A 166 4.25 25.31 2.97
CA LYS A 166 4.99 26.19 3.90
C LYS A 166 5.43 27.51 3.25
N ALA A 167 5.63 27.52 1.93
CA ALA A 167 6.07 28.71 1.19
C ALA A 167 4.93 29.68 0.83
N VAL A 168 3.68 29.24 0.89
CA VAL A 168 2.48 30.08 0.59
C VAL A 168 1.90 30.71 1.87
N ILE A 169 2.36 30.31 3.06
CA ILE A 169 1.82 30.74 4.36
C ILE A 169 2.83 31.63 5.13
N ASN A 170 4.00 31.89 4.57
CA ASN A 170 4.97 32.88 5.04
C ASN A 170 5.11 33.98 3.99
#